data_AF-A0A087DIC3-F1
#
_entry.id   AF-A0A087DIC3-F1
#
_cell.length_a   1.000
_cell.length_b   1.000
_cell.length_c   1.000
_cell.angle_alpha   90.00
_cell.angle_beta   90.00
_cell.angle_gamma   90.00
#
_symmetry.space_group_name_H-M   'P 1'
#
loop_
_entity.id
_entity.type
_entity.pdbx_description
1 polymer ?
#
loop_
_entity_poly.entity_id
_entity_poly.type
_entity_poly.pdbx_seq_one_letter_code
_entity_poly.pdbx_strand_id
1 'polypeptide(L)' 'SGGAQQMEASCGGWYRYTIPDTAGGQVRMAFTDGGSVWDNNGGQGKDYRVSGDSVAVAGGQMITDVTPNCTIRQ' A
#
# COMPACT_ATOMS: atom_id res chain seq x y z
N SER A 1 9.58 6.50 15.84
CA SER A 1 8.60 5.41 15.90
C SER A 1 7.71 5.52 14.68
N GLY A 2 7.71 4.49 13.82
CA GLY A 2 6.87 4.47 12.61
C GLY A 2 5.43 4.10 12.99
N GLY A 3 4.60 5.11 13.21
CA GLY A 3 3.15 4.91 13.33
C GLY A 3 2.52 4.69 11.95
N ALA A 4 1.26 4.24 11.93
CA ALA A 4 0.48 4.21 10.70
C ALA A 4 0.46 5.60 10.06
N GLN A 5 0.67 5.64 8.74
CA GLN A 5 0.63 6.88 7.97
C GLN A 5 -0.72 6.97 7.27
N GLN A 6 -1.35 8.14 7.32
CA GLN A 6 -2.62 8.37 6.65
C GLN A 6 -2.39 8.33 5.13
N MET A 7 -3.10 7.43 4.46
CA MET A 7 -3.17 7.44 3.00
C MET A 7 -4.23 8.43 2.53
N GLU A 8 -3.97 9.06 1.39
CA GLU A 8 -4.89 10.01 0.75
C GLU A 8 -5.72 9.30 -0.32
N ALA A 9 -7.00 9.68 -0.45
CA ALA A 9 -7.82 9.23 -1.56
C ALA A 9 -7.17 9.67 -2.87
N SER A 10 -7.06 8.73 -3.81
CA SER A 10 -6.60 9.00 -5.17
C SER A 10 -7.80 8.98 -6.11
N CYS A 11 -8.00 7.90 -6.85
CA CYS A 11 -9.08 7.79 -7.83
C CYS A 11 -9.67 6.38 -7.81
N GLY A 12 -10.90 6.21 -8.31
CA GLY A 12 -11.48 4.87 -8.54
C GLY A 12 -11.47 3.94 -7.32
N GLY A 13 -11.53 4.49 -6.09
CA GLY A 13 -11.44 3.73 -4.84
C GLY A 13 -10.01 3.43 -4.36
N TRP A 14 -8.97 3.82 -5.09
CA TRP A 14 -7.58 3.70 -4.67
C TRP A 14 -7.19 4.81 -3.69
N TYR A 15 -6.33 4.43 -2.73
CA TYR A 15 -5.66 5.34 -1.81
C TYR A 15 -4.16 5.28 -2.07
N ARG A 16 -3.45 6.38 -1.81
CA ARG A 16 -2.01 6.49 -2.05
C ARG A 16 -1.26 7.05 -0.84
N TYR A 17 -0.02 6.64 -0.71
CA TYR A 17 0.96 7.25 0.18
C TYR A 17 2.36 7.05 -0.40
N THR A 18 3.18 8.09 -0.37
CA THR A 18 4.59 8.01 -0.77
C THR A 18 5.43 7.80 0.48
N ILE A 19 6.15 6.68 0.54
CA ILE A 19 7.08 6.38 1.62
C ILE A 19 8.36 7.16 1.36
N PRO A 20 8.72 8.15 2.20
CA PRO A 20 9.91 8.95 1.97
C PRO A 20 11.17 8.13 2.23
N ASP A 21 12.20 8.39 1.43
CA ASP A 21 13.58 7.96 1.67
C ASP A 21 13.74 6.47 2.03
N THR A 22 13.34 5.59 1.12
CA THR A 22 13.56 4.15 1.27
C THR A 22 15.01 3.74 1.01
N ALA A 23 15.83 4.63 0.44
CA ALA A 23 17.16 4.32 -0.12
C ALA A 23 17.18 3.08 -1.05
N GLY A 24 16.05 2.79 -1.72
CA GLY A 24 15.88 1.58 -2.54
C GLY A 24 15.67 0.28 -1.76
N GLY A 25 15.57 0.35 -0.43
CA GLY A 25 15.34 -0.78 0.44
C GLY A 25 13.93 -1.35 0.33
N GLN A 26 13.78 -2.62 0.72
CA GLN A 26 12.48 -3.26 0.87
C GLN A 26 11.72 -2.65 2.06
N VAL A 27 10.45 -2.33 1.84
CA VAL A 27 9.55 -1.85 2.88
C VAL A 27 8.59 -2.95 3.30
N ARG A 28 8.30 -3.00 4.60
CA ARG A 28 7.29 -3.88 5.20
C ARG A 28 6.07 -3.05 5.58
N MET A 29 4.89 -3.40 5.09
CA MET A 29 3.68 -2.61 5.28
C MET A 29 2.42 -3.45 5.50
N ALA A 30 1.49 -2.89 6.27
CA ALA A 30 0.13 -3.40 6.45
C ALA A 30 -0.85 -2.22 6.30
N PHE A 31 -2.09 -2.53 5.94
CA PHE A 31 -3.15 -1.53 5.79
C PHE A 31 -4.16 -1.66 6.93
N THR A 32 -4.75 -0.54 7.34
CA THR A 32 -5.79 -0.49 8.37
C THR A 32 -6.81 0.58 8.02
N ASP A 33 -8.05 0.40 8.47
CA ASP A 33 -9.10 1.42 8.42
C ASP A 33 -8.95 2.50 9.50
N GLY A 34 -7.87 2.45 10.29
CA GLY A 34 -7.62 3.32 11.43
C GLY A 34 -8.23 2.82 12.74
N GLY A 35 -8.95 1.68 12.69
CA GLY A 35 -9.55 1.02 13.84
C GLY A 35 -8.90 -0.33 14.14
N SER A 36 -9.74 -1.35 14.35
CA SER A 36 -9.31 -2.71 14.70
C SER A 36 -9.13 -3.63 13.49
N VAL A 37 -9.48 -3.18 12.27
CA VAL A 37 -9.36 -3.99 11.06
C VAL A 37 -8.00 -3.77 10.43
N TRP A 38 -7.31 -4.87 10.17
CA TRP A 38 -5.98 -4.89 9.58
C TRP A 38 -5.93 -5.86 8.41
N ASP A 39 -5.40 -5.38 7.29
CA ASP A 39 -4.86 -6.22 6.25
C ASP A 39 -3.34 -6.30 6.39
N ASN A 40 -2.89 -7.36 7.04
CA ASN A 40 -1.48 -7.70 7.23
C ASN A 40 -1.08 -8.95 6.43
N ASN A 41 -1.76 -9.21 5.31
CA ASN A 41 -1.47 -10.34 4.41
C ASN A 41 -1.52 -11.70 5.12
N GLY A 42 -2.52 -11.90 5.99
CA GLY A 42 -2.79 -13.20 6.63
C GLY A 42 -2.05 -13.45 7.95
N GLY A 43 -1.64 -12.41 8.68
CA GLY A 43 -1.27 -12.49 10.08
C GLY A 43 0.17 -12.10 10.42
N GLN A 44 0.58 -12.39 11.67
CA GLN A 44 1.87 -11.99 12.21
C GLN A 44 3.03 -12.44 11.32
N GLY A 45 3.91 -11.50 10.95
CA GLY A 45 5.08 -11.82 10.13
C GLY A 45 4.80 -11.93 8.62
N LYS A 46 3.55 -11.75 8.18
CA LYS A 46 3.18 -11.89 6.76
C LYS A 46 2.94 -10.59 5.99
N ASP A 47 3.00 -9.44 6.65
CA ASP A 47 2.87 -8.08 6.07
C ASP A 47 3.51 -7.98 4.68
N TYR A 48 2.92 -7.14 3.82
CA TYR A 48 3.39 -6.92 2.46
C TYR A 48 4.84 -6.43 2.46
N ARG A 49 5.65 -7.05 1.60
CA ARG A 49 7.07 -6.74 1.42
C ARG A 49 7.27 -6.24 0.01
N VAL A 50 7.57 -4.96 -0.13
CA VAL A 50 7.54 -4.27 -1.42
C VAL A 50 8.84 -3.52 -1.69
N SER A 51 9.17 -3.39 -2.98
CA SER A 51 10.30 -2.65 -3.52
C SER A 51 9.92 -2.10 -4.89
N GLY A 52 10.68 -1.12 -5.40
CA GLY A 52 10.42 -0.47 -6.68
C GLY A 52 9.87 0.95 -6.50
N ASP A 53 9.63 1.62 -7.63
CA ASP A 53 9.20 3.03 -7.65
C ASP A 53 7.74 3.19 -7.20
N SER A 54 6.90 2.21 -7.54
CA SER A 54 5.50 2.15 -7.10
C SER A 54 5.02 0.71 -6.95
N VAL A 55 4.04 0.51 -6.08
CA VAL A 55 3.36 -0.78 -5.90
C VAL A 55 1.88 -0.52 -5.62
N ALA A 56 1.02 -1.32 -6.23
CA ALA A 56 -0.40 -1.39 -5.93
C ALA A 56 -0.72 -2.68 -5.17
N VAL A 57 -1.58 -2.60 -4.16
CA VAL A 57 -2.07 -3.78 -3.43
C VAL A 57 -3.58 -3.86 -3.54
N ALA A 58 -4.09 -4.99 -4.03
CA ALA A 58 -5.52 -5.28 -4.09
C ALA A 58 -5.76 -6.78 -3.96
N GLY A 59 -6.80 -7.16 -3.21
CA GLY A 59 -7.18 -8.57 -3.05
C GLY A 59 -6.06 -9.47 -2.51
N GLY A 60 -5.14 -8.94 -1.70
CA GLY A 60 -3.97 -9.69 -1.20
C GLY A 60 -2.79 -9.79 -2.16
N GLN A 61 -2.88 -9.21 -3.36
CA GLN A 61 -1.83 -9.26 -4.38
C GLN A 61 -1.06 -7.95 -4.45
N MET A 62 0.25 -8.05 -4.67
CA MET A 62 1.16 -6.92 -4.91
C MET A 62 1.45 -6.83 -6.42
N ILE A 63 1.27 -5.65 -7.00
CA ILE A 63 1.55 -5.35 -8.41
C ILE A 63 2.59 -4.23 -8.44
N THR A 64 3.83 -4.55 -8.81
CA THR A 64 4.95 -3.58 -8.84
C THR A 64 4.96 -2.78 -10.13
N ASP A 65 5.56 -1.59 -10.08
CA ASP A 65 5.72 -0.66 -11.20
C ASP A 65 4.39 -0.26 -11.86
N VAL A 66 3.31 -0.33 -11.07
CA VAL A 66 1.97 0.10 -11.45
C VAL A 66 1.52 1.18 -10.48
N THR A 67 1.28 2.37 -11.03
CA THR A 67 0.43 3.36 -10.39
C THR A 67 -0.97 3.18 -10.96
N PRO A 68 -1.98 2.84 -10.13
CA PRO A 68 -3.35 2.70 -10.60
C PRO A 68 -3.79 3.98 -11.31
N ASN A 69 -3.99 3.91 -12.63
CA ASN A 69 -4.54 5.00 -13.42
C ASN A 69 -6.04 4.77 -13.55
N CYS A 70 -6.84 5.59 -12.89
CA CYS A 70 -8.28 5.45 -12.98
C CYS A 70 -8.75 6.05 -14.29
N THR A 71 -8.59 5.28 -15.36
CA THR A 71 -9.35 5.53 -16.57
C THR A 71 -10.79 5.12 -16.24
N ILE A 72 -11.59 6.06 -15.72
CA ILE A 72 -13.04 5.85 -15.58
C ILE A 72 -13.56 5.67 -17.01
N ARG A 73 -13.83 4.42 -17.42
CA ARG A 73 -14.70 4.20 -18.56
C ARG A 73 -16.12 4.47 -18.07
N GLN A 74 -16.67 5.59 -18.51
CA GLN A 74 -18.12 5.83 -18.47
C GLN A 74 -18.85 4.74 -19.24
#